data_AF-A0ABD2UXW8-F1
#
_entry.id   AF-A0ABD2UXW8-F1
#
_cell.length_a   1.000
_cell.length_b   1.000
_cell.length_c   1.000
_cell.angle_alpha   90.00
_cell.angle_beta   90.00
_cell.angle_gamma   90.00
#
_symmetry.space_group_name_H-M   'P 1'
#
loop_
_entity.id
_entity.type
_entity.pdbx_description
1 polymer ?
#
loop_
_entity_poly.entity_id
_entity_poly.type
_entity_poly.pdbx_seq_one_letter_code
_entity_poly.pdbx_strand_id
1 'polypeptide(L)'
;KFPRKDNYIKLKHKLYSLSIKTMTFLNSIATTITIIGGILSLVISINNNRALFSKLKKFLSNKVTLVIDEYTLKDNEKVRNEVYEAVEIYLCNNLSPQKCKVKASKTEKDQKNSFKVTLEHNEKVKDVFNGHKFKWIWLDFKCLHHPDNLNSIHRSEMKSFNLIYRKKDYQYVFDTYLPHILNEAKYQKHI
;
A
#
# COMPACT_ATOMS: atom_id res chain seq x y z
N LYS A 1 -42.00 -35.09 -62.91
CA LYS A 1 -40.54 -35.36 -63.04
C LYS A 1 -39.92 -35.12 -61.67
N PHE A 2 -39.72 -36.18 -60.88
CA PHE A 2 -39.20 -36.05 -59.51
C PHE A 2 -37.74 -35.58 -59.52
N PRO A 3 -37.31 -34.70 -58.59
CA PRO A 3 -35.92 -34.25 -58.53
C PRO A 3 -34.99 -35.43 -58.22
N ARG A 4 -33.84 -35.50 -58.90
CA ARG A 4 -32.78 -36.49 -58.66
C ARG A 4 -32.37 -36.50 -57.18
N LYS A 5 -32.19 -37.70 -56.61
CA LYS A 5 -31.79 -37.97 -55.21
C LYS A 5 -30.60 -37.12 -54.73
N ASP A 6 -29.67 -36.79 -55.63
CA ASP A 6 -28.48 -35.97 -55.35
C ASP A 6 -28.81 -34.52 -54.96
N ASN A 7 -29.88 -33.94 -55.53
CA ASN A 7 -30.33 -32.59 -55.17
C ASN A 7 -30.90 -32.56 -53.75
N TYR A 8 -31.54 -33.64 -53.31
CA TYR A 8 -32.08 -33.74 -51.96
C TYR A 8 -30.97 -33.79 -50.90
N ILE A 9 -29.92 -34.57 -51.15
CA ILE A 9 -28.75 -34.66 -50.26
C ILE A 9 -28.04 -33.30 -50.14
N LYS A 10 -27.86 -32.60 -51.27
CA LYS A 10 -27.24 -31.27 -51.29
C LYS A 10 -28.07 -30.22 -50.55
N LEU A 11 -29.40 -30.25 -50.71
CA LEU A 11 -30.31 -29.38 -49.96
C LEU A 11 -30.22 -29.64 -48.46
N LYS A 12 -30.26 -30.91 -48.06
CA LYS A 12 -30.19 -31.33 -46.65
C LYS A 12 -28.90 -30.85 -45.99
N HIS A 13 -27.75 -31.02 -46.67
CA HIS A 13 -26.47 -30.54 -46.18
C HIS A 13 -26.43 -29.00 -46.04
N LYS A 14 -26.99 -28.26 -47.00
CA LYS A 14 -27.07 -26.80 -46.94
C LYS A 14 -27.92 -26.34 -45.74
N LEU A 15 -29.06 -26.97 -45.51
CA LEU A 15 -29.95 -26.69 -44.37
C LEU A 15 -29.27 -26.99 -43.03
N TYR A 16 -28.56 -28.10 -42.90
CA TYR A 16 -27.77 -28.39 -41.69
C TYR A 16 -26.66 -27.36 -41.45
N SER A 17 -25.91 -27.01 -42.50
CA SER A 17 -24.84 -26.00 -42.36
C SER A 17 -25.38 -24.62 -41.97
N LEU A 18 -26.56 -24.25 -42.47
CA LEU A 18 -27.23 -23.00 -42.11
C LEU A 18 -27.67 -23.03 -40.64
N SER A 19 -28.27 -24.13 -40.19
CA SER A 19 -28.67 -24.34 -38.80
C SER A 19 -27.48 -24.23 -37.82
N ILE A 20 -26.35 -24.85 -38.14
CA ILE A 20 -25.12 -24.76 -37.32
C ILE A 20 -24.60 -23.32 -37.26
N LYS A 21 -24.58 -22.59 -38.40
CA LYS A 21 -24.16 -21.19 -38.45
C LYS A 21 -25.08 -20.28 -37.63
N THR A 22 -26.39 -20.50 -37.67
CA THR A 22 -27.34 -19.70 -36.87
C THR A 22 -27.19 -19.99 -35.37
N MET A 23 -26.99 -21.25 -34.98
CA MET A 23 -26.79 -21.61 -33.57
C MET A 23 -25.49 -21.07 -33.00
N THR A 24 -24.39 -21.15 -33.76
CA THR A 24 -23.10 -20.57 -33.35
C THR A 24 -23.17 -19.05 -33.21
N PHE A 25 -23.85 -18.36 -34.11
CA PHE A 25 -24.08 -16.92 -34.01
C PHE A 25 -24.92 -16.53 -32.76
N LEU A 26 -26.02 -17.25 -32.50
CA LEU A 26 -26.86 -17.01 -31.32
C LEU A 26 -26.09 -17.26 -30.02
N ASN A 27 -25.30 -18.32 -29.95
CA ASN A 27 -24.46 -18.61 -28.78
C ASN A 27 -23.40 -17.52 -28.55
N SER A 28 -22.81 -16.99 -29.63
CA SER A 28 -21.89 -15.86 -29.53
C SER A 28 -22.57 -14.63 -28.92
N ILE A 29 -23.76 -14.26 -29.41
CA ILE A 29 -24.53 -13.13 -28.87
C ILE A 29 -24.86 -13.35 -27.39
N ALA A 30 -25.38 -14.55 -27.05
CA ALA A 30 -25.72 -14.90 -25.67
C ALA A 30 -24.50 -14.81 -24.74
N THR A 31 -23.33 -15.27 -25.21
CA THR A 31 -22.06 -15.19 -24.47
C THR A 31 -21.66 -13.73 -24.25
N THR A 32 -21.74 -12.90 -25.29
CA THR A 32 -21.42 -11.46 -25.19
C THR A 32 -22.35 -10.75 -24.20
N ILE A 33 -23.67 -11.00 -24.27
CA ILE A 33 -24.66 -10.41 -23.34
C ILE A 33 -24.37 -10.85 -21.90
N THR A 34 -24.04 -12.13 -21.68
CA THR A 34 -23.74 -12.66 -20.35
C THR A 34 -22.50 -12.01 -19.75
N ILE A 35 -21.43 -11.85 -20.54
CA ILE A 35 -20.21 -11.17 -20.11
C ILE A 35 -20.50 -9.71 -19.75
N ILE A 36 -21.22 -8.98 -20.61
CA ILE A 36 -21.58 -7.57 -20.37
C ILE A 36 -22.43 -7.44 -19.11
N GLY A 37 -23.44 -8.29 -18.93
CA GLY A 37 -24.29 -8.30 -17.73
C GLY A 37 -23.49 -8.61 -16.46
N GLY A 38 -22.55 -9.54 -16.52
CA GLY A 38 -21.63 -9.85 -15.43
C GLY A 38 -20.73 -8.65 -15.06
N ILE A 39 -20.16 -7.98 -16.06
CA ILE A 39 -19.34 -6.77 -15.85
C ILE A 39 -20.17 -5.65 -15.22
N LEU A 40 -21.38 -5.39 -15.73
CA LEU A 40 -22.26 -4.35 -15.19
C LEU A 40 -22.63 -4.63 -13.73
N SER A 41 -22.95 -5.89 -13.41
CA SER A 41 -23.28 -6.32 -12.05
C SER A 41 -22.10 -6.16 -11.09
N LEU A 42 -20.87 -6.46 -11.55
CA LEU A 42 -19.64 -6.22 -10.79
C LEU A 42 -19.42 -4.73 -10.54
N VAL A 43 -19.58 -3.87 -11.56
CA VAL A 43 -19.41 -2.42 -11.43
C VAL A 43 -20.38 -1.83 -10.41
N ILE A 44 -21.67 -2.19 -10.49
CA ILE A 44 -22.69 -1.73 -9.54
C ILE A 44 -22.35 -2.22 -8.12
N SER A 45 -21.96 -3.49 -7.98
CA SER A 45 -21.60 -4.09 -6.69
C SER A 45 -20.37 -3.44 -6.06
N ILE A 46 -19.35 -3.12 -6.87
CA ILE A 46 -18.14 -2.42 -6.43
C ILE A 46 -18.49 -0.98 -6.02
N ASN A 47 -19.28 -0.27 -6.82
CA ASN A 47 -19.62 1.13 -6.55
C ASN A 47 -20.48 1.29 -5.27
N ASN A 48 -21.42 0.38 -5.05
CA ASN A 48 -22.31 0.43 -3.90
C ASN A 48 -21.65 -0.10 -2.61
N ASN A 49 -20.58 -0.89 -2.70
CA ASN A 49 -19.91 -1.46 -1.55
C ASN A 49 -18.53 -0.82 -1.32
N ARG A 50 -18.48 0.12 -0.35
CA ARG A 50 -17.26 0.82 0.05
C ARG A 50 -16.09 -0.11 0.41
N ALA A 51 -16.36 -1.25 1.04
CA ALA A 51 -15.32 -2.20 1.45
C ALA A 51 -14.74 -2.99 0.27
N LEU A 52 -15.58 -3.36 -0.72
CA LEU A 52 -15.11 -3.99 -1.95
C LEU A 52 -14.34 -3.00 -2.82
N PHE A 53 -14.84 -1.77 -2.94
CA PHE A 53 -14.15 -0.70 -3.64
C PHE A 53 -12.77 -0.41 -3.04
N SER A 54 -12.67 -0.34 -1.70
CA SER A 54 -11.38 -0.09 -1.03
C SER A 54 -10.40 -1.25 -1.21
N LYS A 55 -10.86 -2.50 -1.14
CA LYS A 55 -10.06 -3.70 -1.43
C LYS A 55 -9.57 -3.70 -2.88
N LEU A 56 -10.45 -3.43 -3.84
CA LEU A 56 -10.09 -3.37 -5.26
C LEU A 56 -9.10 -2.23 -5.53
N LYS A 57 -9.34 -1.04 -4.98
CA LYS A 57 -8.43 0.10 -5.09
C LYS A 57 -7.05 -0.21 -4.48
N LYS A 58 -7.00 -0.95 -3.37
CA LYS A 58 -5.74 -1.43 -2.77
C LYS A 58 -5.07 -2.47 -3.65
N PHE A 59 -5.83 -3.39 -4.25
CA PHE A 59 -5.30 -4.43 -5.15
C PHE A 59 -4.73 -3.83 -6.46
N LEU A 60 -5.41 -2.85 -7.03
CA LEU A 60 -4.98 -2.11 -8.22
C LEU A 60 -3.93 -1.03 -7.91
N SER A 61 -3.66 -0.76 -6.62
CA SER A 61 -2.66 0.21 -6.23
C SER A 61 -1.27 -0.33 -6.51
N ASN A 62 -0.50 0.39 -7.34
CA ASN A 62 0.91 0.11 -7.57
C ASN A 62 1.82 0.63 -6.42
N LYS A 63 1.25 0.90 -5.24
CA LYS A 63 1.98 1.45 -4.09
C LYS A 63 1.95 0.47 -2.92
N VAL A 64 3.09 0.37 -2.25
CA VAL A 64 3.28 -0.39 -1.02
C VAL A 64 3.59 0.60 0.10
N THR A 65 3.09 0.31 1.30
CA THR A 65 3.41 1.04 2.52
C THR A 65 4.19 0.11 3.44
N LEU A 66 5.45 0.44 3.70
CA LEU A 66 6.25 -0.16 4.77
C LEU A 66 6.03 0.65 6.05
N VAL A 67 5.78 -0.04 7.16
CA VAL A 67 5.58 0.56 8.48
C VAL A 67 6.82 0.25 9.32
N ILE A 68 7.37 1.27 9.96
CA ILE A 68 8.56 1.19 10.81
C ILE A 68 8.15 1.77 12.17
N ASP A 69 7.86 0.90 13.12
CA ASP A 69 7.45 1.29 14.47
C ASP A 69 8.65 1.79 15.29
N GLU A 70 8.42 2.77 16.19
CA GLU A 70 9.44 3.32 17.10
C GLU A 70 10.06 2.25 18.00
N TYR A 71 9.26 1.24 18.35
CA TYR A 71 9.67 0.16 19.23
C TYR A 71 9.25 -1.20 18.68
N THR A 72 10.15 -2.17 18.84
CA THR A 72 9.93 -3.58 18.55
C THR A 72 9.94 -4.38 19.85
N LEU A 73 9.21 -5.49 19.89
CA LEU A 73 9.29 -6.45 21.00
C LEU A 73 10.43 -7.43 20.74
N LYS A 74 11.38 -7.49 21.67
CA LYS A 74 12.45 -8.49 21.69
C LYS A 74 12.49 -9.07 23.10
N ASP A 75 12.31 -10.39 23.22
CA ASP A 75 12.32 -11.09 24.52
C ASP A 75 11.33 -10.51 25.56
N ASN A 76 10.12 -10.13 25.11
CA ASN A 76 9.08 -9.42 25.89
C ASN A 76 9.48 -8.03 26.40
N GLU A 77 10.62 -7.50 25.97
CA GLU A 77 11.06 -6.14 26.26
C GLU A 77 10.82 -5.22 25.07
N LYS A 78 10.48 -3.97 25.38
CA LYS A 78 10.25 -2.91 24.40
C LYS A 78 11.58 -2.26 24.04
N VAL A 79 12.16 -2.66 22.91
CA VAL A 79 13.45 -2.14 22.42
C VAL A 79 13.20 -1.10 21.32
N ARG A 80 13.94 0.00 21.33
CA ARG A 80 13.83 1.03 20.29
C ARG A 80 14.33 0.46 18.96
N ASN A 81 13.58 0.70 17.89
CA ASN A 81 13.92 0.23 16.56
C ASN A 81 15.06 1.07 15.95
N GLU A 82 16.19 0.44 15.64
CA GLU A 82 17.36 1.10 15.05
C GLU A 82 17.04 1.73 13.68
N VAL A 83 16.18 1.09 12.90
CA VAL A 83 15.74 1.62 11.60
C VAL A 83 14.90 2.88 11.80
N TYR A 84 14.06 2.92 12.84
CA TYR A 84 13.30 4.12 13.18
C TYR A 84 14.23 5.27 13.53
N GLU A 85 15.23 5.02 14.39
CA GLU A 85 16.20 6.05 14.80
C GLU A 85 16.99 6.59 13.60
N ALA A 86 17.43 5.72 12.70
CA ALA A 86 18.14 6.16 11.50
C ALA A 86 17.26 6.98 10.55
N VAL A 87 16.00 6.58 10.37
CA VAL A 87 15.03 7.34 9.57
C VAL A 87 14.77 8.71 10.20
N GLU A 88 14.60 8.78 11.53
CA GLU A 88 14.42 10.05 12.24
C GLU A 88 15.57 11.02 11.96
N ILE A 89 16.82 10.54 12.09
CA ILE A 89 18.04 11.33 11.82
C ILE A 89 18.08 11.76 10.34
N TYR A 90 17.95 10.82 9.42
CA TYR A 90 18.04 11.06 7.98
C TYR A 90 16.99 12.08 7.50
N LEU A 91 15.73 11.91 7.89
CA LEU A 91 14.64 12.80 7.48
C LEU A 91 14.83 14.20 8.08
N CYS A 92 15.27 14.31 9.34
CA CYS A 92 15.50 15.60 9.99
C CYS A 92 16.64 16.39 9.35
N ASN A 93 17.72 15.71 8.96
CA ASN A 93 18.93 16.35 8.48
C ASN A 93 18.94 16.58 6.96
N ASN A 94 18.46 15.62 6.16
CA ASN A 94 18.61 15.64 4.71
C ASN A 94 17.42 16.25 3.94
N LEU A 95 16.22 16.30 4.54
CA LEU A 95 14.99 16.65 3.79
C LEU A 95 14.35 18.00 4.14
N SER A 96 15.13 18.86 4.82
CA SER A 96 14.98 20.32 5.00
C SER A 96 14.56 20.80 6.41
N PRO A 97 15.32 21.74 7.01
CA PRO A 97 14.98 22.44 8.26
C PRO A 97 13.65 23.22 8.22
N GLN A 98 13.13 23.57 7.04
CA GLN A 98 11.85 24.31 6.90
C GLN A 98 10.62 23.43 7.13
N LYS A 99 10.78 22.10 7.15
CA LYS A 99 9.70 21.10 7.23
C LYS A 99 9.86 20.18 8.45
N CYS A 100 10.71 20.56 9.39
CA CYS A 100 10.78 19.91 10.70
C CYS A 100 10.36 20.95 11.73
N LYS A 101 9.14 20.85 12.29
CA LYS A 101 8.85 21.61 13.51
C LYS A 101 9.60 20.97 14.68
N VAL A 102 10.78 21.50 14.96
CA VAL A 102 11.62 21.09 16.07
C VAL A 102 10.90 21.37 17.39
N LYS A 103 10.47 20.33 18.10
CA LYS A 103 9.95 20.47 19.47
C LYS A 103 11.10 20.32 20.46
N ALA A 104 11.69 21.43 20.88
CA ALA A 104 12.66 21.43 21.97
C ALA A 104 11.93 21.12 23.29
N SER A 105 12.20 19.95 23.89
CA SER A 105 11.79 19.63 25.26
C SER A 105 13.02 19.35 26.10
N LYS A 106 13.18 20.07 27.22
CA LYS A 106 14.21 19.80 28.23
C LYS A 106 13.59 18.91 29.30
N THR A 107 14.10 17.70 29.46
CA THR A 107 13.74 16.84 30.58
C THR A 107 14.82 16.99 31.65
N GLU A 108 14.45 17.29 32.89
CA GLU A 108 15.39 17.60 33.98
C GLU A 108 16.33 16.43 34.36
N LYS A 109 16.07 15.21 33.86
CA LYS A 109 16.80 14.00 34.25
C LYS A 109 18.07 13.72 33.46
N ASP A 110 18.29 14.37 32.33
CA ASP A 110 19.48 14.14 31.51
C ASP A 110 20.43 15.34 31.59
N GLN A 111 21.50 15.21 32.36
CA GLN A 111 22.57 16.22 32.55
C GLN A 111 23.43 16.49 31.29
N LYS A 112 22.97 16.09 30.10
CA LYS A 112 23.61 16.41 28.83
C LYS A 112 22.59 17.08 27.92
N ASN A 113 22.95 18.28 27.44
CA ASN A 113 22.24 19.10 26.46
C ASN A 113 21.77 18.29 25.23
N SER A 114 20.68 17.56 25.34
CA SER A 114 20.07 16.84 24.22
C SER A 114 18.80 17.58 23.81
N PHE A 115 18.91 18.42 22.79
CA PHE A 115 17.73 18.91 22.09
C PHE A 115 17.18 17.75 21.27
N LYS A 116 16.00 17.23 21.65
CA LYS A 116 15.32 16.22 20.83
C LYS A 116 14.64 16.92 19.65
N VAL A 117 15.07 16.63 18.43
CA VAL A 117 14.38 17.04 17.21
C VAL A 117 13.32 15.98 16.90
N THR A 118 12.07 16.39 16.72
CA THR A 118 10.97 15.49 16.31
C THR A 118 10.25 16.10 15.12
N LEU A 119 9.86 15.29 14.15
CA LEU A 119 9.00 15.72 13.03
C LEU A 119 7.60 16.12 13.54
N GLU A 120 6.84 16.90 12.75
CA GLU A 120 5.44 17.22 13.08
C GLU A 120 4.50 16.08 12.64
N HIS A 121 3.51 15.77 13.49
CA HIS A 121 2.55 14.69 13.27
C HIS A 121 1.83 14.83 11.92
N ASN A 122 1.72 13.74 11.16
CA ASN A 122 1.12 13.65 9.82
C ASN A 122 1.83 14.40 8.69
N GLU A 123 3.06 14.86 8.89
CA GLU A 123 3.81 15.50 7.82
C GLU A 123 4.23 14.50 6.74
N LYS A 124 4.06 14.92 5.47
CA LYS A 124 4.32 14.12 4.28
C LYS A 124 5.61 14.62 3.63
N VAL A 125 6.71 13.94 3.90
CA VAL A 125 8.00 14.25 3.29
C VAL A 125 8.16 13.46 1.99
N LYS A 126 8.60 14.13 0.92
CA LYS A 126 8.92 13.47 -0.36
C LYS A 126 10.43 13.38 -0.46
N ASP A 127 10.90 12.23 -0.90
CA ASP A 127 12.32 11.99 -1.15
C ASP A 127 12.50 11.39 -2.55
N VAL A 128 13.63 11.70 -3.18
CA VAL A 128 14.03 11.17 -4.48
C VAL A 128 15.47 10.70 -4.38
N PHE A 129 15.65 9.38 -4.42
CA PHE A 129 16.97 8.76 -4.34
C PHE A 129 17.22 7.92 -5.59
N ASN A 130 18.31 8.22 -6.31
CA ASN A 130 18.67 7.61 -7.60
C ASN A 130 17.50 7.55 -8.61
N GLY A 131 16.66 8.59 -8.64
CA GLY A 131 15.50 8.68 -9.53
C GLY A 131 14.26 7.87 -9.08
N HIS A 132 14.35 7.12 -7.98
CA HIS A 132 13.19 6.49 -7.35
C HIS A 132 12.52 7.48 -6.40
N LYS A 133 11.18 7.51 -6.41
CA LYS A 133 10.38 8.44 -5.62
C LYS A 133 9.82 7.75 -4.40
N PHE A 134 10.13 8.31 -3.24
CA PHE A 134 9.71 7.83 -1.94
C PHE A 134 8.86 8.89 -1.24
N LYS A 135 7.93 8.43 -0.41
CA LYS A 135 7.11 9.32 0.41
C LYS A 135 7.06 8.80 1.82
N TRP A 136 7.53 9.62 2.74
CA TRP A 136 7.50 9.37 4.17
C TRP A 136 6.30 10.05 4.81
N ILE A 137 5.72 9.39 5.81
CA ILE A 137 4.68 9.93 6.68
C ILE A 137 5.04 9.57 8.11
N TRP A 138 5.14 10.56 8.98
CA TRP A 138 5.28 10.31 10.41
C TRP A 138 3.91 10.27 11.08
N LEU A 139 3.64 9.21 11.83
CA LEU A 139 2.38 8.98 12.51
C LEU A 139 2.63 8.85 14.02
N ASP A 140 1.73 9.46 14.80
CA ASP A 140 1.71 9.38 16.27
C ASP A 140 0.26 9.10 16.69
N PHE A 141 0.02 7.91 17.23
CA PHE A 141 -1.30 7.49 17.69
C PHE A 141 -1.30 7.35 19.21
N LYS A 142 -2.28 7.96 19.86
CA LYS A 142 -2.56 7.72 21.27
C LYS A 142 -3.51 6.55 21.40
N CYS A 143 -2.99 5.39 21.78
CA CYS A 143 -3.79 4.25 22.16
C CYS A 143 -4.19 4.39 23.64
N LEU A 144 -5.49 4.39 23.90
CA LEU A 144 -6.02 4.22 25.25
C LEU A 144 -6.07 2.73 25.52
N HIS A 145 -5.08 2.21 26.24
CA HIS A 145 -5.19 0.86 26.77
C HIS A 145 -6.00 0.93 28.06
N HIS A 146 -7.16 0.28 28.08
CA HIS A 146 -7.88 -0.01 29.31
C HIS A 146 -7.37 -1.37 29.78
N PRO A 147 -6.38 -1.45 30.70
CA PRO A 147 -6.16 -2.71 31.40
C PRO A 147 -7.47 -3.06 32.12
N ASP A 148 -7.80 -4.35 32.22
CA ASP A 148 -8.98 -4.87 32.93
C ASP A 148 -9.04 -4.52 34.43
N ASN A 149 -8.17 -3.61 34.89
CA ASN A 149 -8.08 -3.11 36.25
C ASN A 149 -8.38 -1.60 36.26
N LEU A 150 -9.49 -1.24 36.90
CA LEU A 150 -10.29 -0.01 36.76
C LEU A 150 -9.58 1.33 37.11
N ASN A 151 -8.26 1.38 37.35
CA ASN A 151 -7.62 2.57 37.92
C ASN A 151 -6.37 3.10 37.17
N SER A 152 -6.03 2.59 35.98
CA SER A 152 -4.95 3.20 35.19
C SER A 152 -5.25 3.21 33.70
N ILE A 153 -5.63 4.37 33.18
CA ILE A 153 -5.62 4.60 31.73
C ILE A 153 -4.14 4.69 31.32
N HIS A 154 -3.59 3.61 30.76
CA HIS A 154 -2.25 3.67 30.20
C HIS A 154 -2.36 4.30 28.80
N ARG A 155 -1.95 5.56 28.67
CA ARG A 155 -1.79 6.21 27.38
C ARG A 155 -0.52 5.67 26.73
N SER A 156 -0.64 4.69 25.85
CA SER A 156 0.48 4.27 25.00
C SER A 156 0.49 5.14 23.76
N GLU A 157 1.50 6.01 23.64
CA GLU A 157 1.81 6.68 22.37
C GLU A 157 2.53 5.66 21.48
N MET A 158 1.97 5.35 20.31
CA MET A 158 2.59 4.55 19.26
C MET A 158 3.02 5.48 18.13
N LYS A 159 4.33 5.60 17.94
CA LYS A 159 4.94 6.38 16.86
C LYS A 159 5.47 5.46 15.78
N SER A 160 5.27 5.82 14.53
CA SER A 160 5.78 5.06 13.39
C SER A 160 6.09 5.95 12.19
N PHE A 161 7.03 5.48 11.38
CA PHE A 161 7.29 6.02 10.05
C PHE A 161 6.69 5.08 8.99
N ASN A 162 5.90 5.67 8.10
CA ASN A 162 5.35 4.97 6.95
C ASN A 162 6.06 5.41 5.68
N LEU A 163 6.74 4.47 5.04
CA LEU A 163 7.36 4.64 3.72
C LEU A 163 6.43 4.14 2.63
N ILE A 164 6.01 5.03 1.74
CA ILE A 164 5.20 4.72 0.58
C ILE A 164 6.07 4.75 -0.68
N TYR A 165 6.11 3.63 -1.40
CA TYR A 165 6.91 3.43 -2.61
C TYR A 165 6.15 2.60 -3.65
N ARG A 166 6.67 2.50 -4.88
CA ARG A 166 6.03 1.68 -5.93
C ARG A 166 6.34 0.21 -5.70
N LYS A 167 5.40 -0.69 -6.00
CA LYS A 167 5.59 -2.14 -5.81
C LYS A 167 6.84 -2.69 -6.51
N LYS A 168 7.17 -2.17 -7.69
CA LYS A 168 8.37 -2.56 -8.44
C LYS A 168 9.70 -2.20 -7.76
N ASP A 169 9.68 -1.25 -6.82
CA ASP A 169 10.86 -0.78 -6.11
C ASP A 169 11.07 -1.59 -4.81
N TYR A 170 10.32 -2.68 -4.57
CA TYR A 170 10.36 -3.46 -3.32
C TYR A 170 11.77 -3.93 -2.96
N GLN A 171 12.44 -4.68 -3.85
CA GLN A 171 13.81 -5.16 -3.59
C GLN A 171 14.76 -3.98 -3.38
N TYR A 172 14.68 -2.97 -4.25
CA TYR A 172 15.51 -1.76 -4.17
C TYR A 172 15.39 -1.04 -2.81
N VAL A 173 14.20 -1.03 -2.20
CA VAL A 173 13.99 -0.43 -0.89
C VAL A 173 14.83 -1.13 0.18
N PHE A 174 14.81 -2.47 0.21
CA PHE A 174 15.50 -3.25 1.24
C PHE A 174 16.99 -3.41 0.96
N ASP A 175 17.37 -3.53 -0.31
CA ASP A 175 18.75 -3.84 -0.71
C ASP A 175 19.61 -2.57 -0.85
N THR A 176 19.01 -1.40 -1.06
CA THR A 176 19.75 -0.17 -1.38
C THR A 176 19.29 1.04 -0.58
N TYR A 177 18.00 1.38 -0.60
CA TYR A 177 17.53 2.64 -0.03
C TYR A 177 17.56 2.66 1.51
N LEU A 178 17.02 1.64 2.18
CA LEU A 178 17.08 1.54 3.65
C LEU A 178 18.53 1.42 4.16
N PRO A 179 19.41 0.58 3.57
CA PRO A 179 20.83 0.58 3.92
C PRO A 179 21.52 1.94 3.74
N HIS A 180 21.20 2.69 2.69
CA HIS A 180 21.71 4.04 2.50
C HIS A 180 21.30 4.97 3.65
N ILE A 181 20.02 4.96 4.04
CA ILE A 181 19.50 5.74 5.18
C ILE A 181 20.25 5.38 6.48
N LEU A 182 20.44 4.07 6.73
CA LEU A 182 21.17 3.60 7.92
C LEU A 182 22.61 4.11 7.95
N ASN A 183 23.29 4.10 6.80
CA ASN A 183 24.67 4.57 6.70
C ASN A 183 24.76 6.09 6.87
N GLU A 184 23.91 6.86 6.18
CA GLU A 184 23.82 8.31 6.33
C GLU A 184 23.58 8.72 7.78
N ALA A 185 22.62 8.07 8.45
CA ALA A 185 22.32 8.37 9.85
C ALA A 185 23.51 8.08 10.77
N LYS A 186 24.29 7.03 10.51
CA LYS A 186 25.52 6.74 11.26
C LYS A 186 26.54 7.86 11.07
N TYR A 187 26.78 8.31 9.83
CA TYR A 187 27.69 9.43 9.56
C TYR A 187 27.26 10.70 10.29
N GLN A 188 25.97 10.99 10.33
CA GLN A 188 25.41 12.20 10.95
C GLN A 188 25.34 12.14 12.48
N LYS A 189 25.29 10.94 13.07
CA LYS A 189 25.33 10.75 14.53
C LYS A 189 26.74 10.98 15.13
N HIS A 190 27.77 10.97 14.29
CA HIS A 190 29.17 11.17 14.66
C HIS A 190 29.71 12.59 14.38
N ILE A 191 28.86 13.50 13.90
CA ILE A 191 29.13 14.94 13.75
C ILE A 191 28.49 15.67 14.93
#